data_AF-A0A2M7PSF0-F1
#
_entry.id   AF-A0A2M7PSF0-F1
#
_cell.length_a   1.000
_cell.length_b   1.000
_cell.length_c   1.000
_cell.angle_alpha   90.00
_cell.angle_beta   90.00
_cell.angle_gamma   90.00
#
_symmetry.space_group_name_H-M   'P 1'
#
loop_
_entity.id
_entity.type
_entity.pdbx_description
1 polymer ?
#
loop_
_entity_poly.entity_id
_entity_poly.type
_entity_poly.pdbx_seq_one_letter_code
_entity_poly.pdbx_strand_id
1 'polypeptide(L)'
;YAIITSFFTFFIMSIIWGNTISMLFMLFNPSADFKNFGIPLILYDPKLSFIGWLILMIFISPFLQLLTTIFAAYLTLLRWSRNISYHL
;
A
#
# COMPACT_ATOMS: atom_id res chain seq x y z
N TYR A 1 -14.95 5.36 -13.81
CA TYR A 1 -14.01 4.23 -13.92
C TYR A 1 -13.02 4.17 -12.76
N ALA A 2 -12.39 5.30 -12.40
CA ALA A 2 -11.32 5.37 -11.39
C ALA A 2 -11.64 4.69 -10.04
N ILE A 3 -12.87 4.83 -9.53
CA ILE A 3 -13.30 4.21 -8.25
C ILE A 3 -13.27 2.67 -8.34
N ILE A 4 -13.87 2.11 -9.40
CA ILE A 4 -13.95 0.66 -9.59
C ILE A 4 -12.54 0.08 -9.74
N THR A 5 -11.70 0.74 -10.56
CA THR A 5 -10.32 0.31 -10.77
C THR A 5 -9.49 0.44 -9.49
N SER A 6 -9.64 1.52 -8.70
CA SER A 6 -8.89 1.70 -7.46
C SER A 6 -9.27 0.67 -6.40
N PHE A 7 -10.56 0.34 -6.27
CA PHE A 7 -11.00 -0.73 -5.37
C PHE A 7 -10.49 -2.10 -5.82
N PHE A 8 -10.54 -2.39 -7.12
CA PHE A 8 -10.02 -3.64 -7.67
C PHE A 8 -8.52 -3.78 -7.42
N THR A 9 -7.73 -2.73 -7.68
CA THR A 9 -6.30 -2.71 -7.37
C THR A 9 -6.02 -2.84 -5.88
N PHE A 10 -6.77 -2.12 -5.03
CA PHE A 10 -6.64 -2.24 -3.57
C PHE A 10 -6.87 -3.67 -3.08
N PHE A 11 -7.89 -4.34 -3.62
CA PHE A 11 -8.21 -5.73 -3.28
C PHE A 11 -7.10 -6.69 -3.71
N ILE A 12 -6.61 -6.58 -4.95
CA ILE A 12 -5.50 -7.42 -5.43
C ILE A 12 -4.23 -7.19 -4.61
N MET A 13 -3.88 -5.94 -4.32
CA MET A 13 -2.70 -5.62 -3.51
C MET A 13 -2.85 -6.19 -2.10
N SER A 14 -4.02 -6.09 -1.50
CA SER A 14 -4.32 -6.70 -0.19
C SER A 14 -4.18 -8.22 -0.21
N ILE A 15 -4.52 -8.90 -1.32
CA ILE A 15 -4.36 -10.36 -1.47
C ILE A 15 -2.89 -10.73 -1.65
N ILE A 16 -2.17 -10.05 -2.55
CA ILE A 16 -0.75 -10.32 -2.83
C ILE A 16 0.07 -10.18 -1.53
N TRP A 17 -0.14 -9.08 -0.81
CA TRP A 17 0.51 -8.82 0.48
C TRP A 17 -0.11 -9.61 1.64
N GLY A 18 -1.37 -10.04 1.52
CA GLY A 18 -2.02 -10.92 2.49
C GLY A 18 -1.33 -12.28 2.59
N ASN A 19 -0.75 -12.79 1.50
CA ASN A 19 0.06 -14.00 1.55
C ASN A 19 1.34 -13.83 2.40
N THR A 20 1.83 -12.60 2.52
CA THR A 20 2.95 -12.25 3.42
C THR A 20 2.55 -12.38 4.90
N ILE A 21 1.27 -12.51 5.25
CA ILE A 21 0.81 -12.88 6.59
C ILE A 21 1.26 -14.30 6.96
N SER A 22 1.48 -15.22 6.00
CA SER A 22 2.13 -16.49 6.31
C SER A 22 3.57 -16.29 6.81
N MET A 23 4.24 -15.19 6.45
CA MET A 23 5.52 -14.80 7.05
C MET A 23 5.34 -14.16 8.44
N LEU A 24 4.14 -13.68 8.80
CA LEU A 24 3.84 -13.34 10.19
C LEU A 24 4.02 -14.57 11.10
N PHE A 25 3.70 -15.76 10.61
CA PHE A 25 3.93 -17.02 11.33
C PHE A 25 5.43 -17.25 11.64
N MET A 26 6.33 -16.71 10.80
CA MET A 26 7.78 -16.74 11.02
C MET A 26 8.22 -15.90 12.25
N LEU A 27 7.44 -14.91 12.70
CA LEU A 27 7.73 -14.16 13.94
C LEU A 27 7.65 -15.01 15.21
N PHE A 28 6.97 -16.16 15.16
CA PHE A 28 6.89 -17.12 16.25
C PHE A 28 8.04 -18.13 16.22
N ASN A 29 8.84 -18.17 15.16
CA ASN A 29 10.06 -18.97 15.09
C ASN A 29 11.27 -18.19 15.63
N PRO A 30 11.88 -18.61 16.75
CA PRO A 30 13.04 -17.93 17.32
C PRO A 30 14.30 -18.03 16.45
N SER A 31 14.35 -18.99 15.50
CA SER A 31 15.46 -19.18 14.56
C SER A 31 15.31 -18.40 13.24
N ALA A 32 14.30 -17.53 13.14
CA ALA A 32 14.03 -16.76 11.93
C ALA A 32 15.07 -15.65 11.73
N ASP A 33 15.74 -15.65 10.57
CA ASP A 33 16.75 -14.67 10.24
C ASP A 33 16.13 -13.43 9.56
N PHE A 34 15.70 -12.47 10.38
CA PHE A 34 15.09 -11.21 9.92
C PHE A 34 16.10 -10.25 9.29
N LYS A 35 17.39 -10.39 9.61
CA LYS A 35 18.44 -9.46 9.16
C LYS A 35 18.84 -9.71 7.71
N ASN A 36 18.89 -10.97 7.31
CA ASN A 36 19.19 -11.38 5.93
C ASN A 36 17.95 -11.46 5.03
N PHE A 37 16.77 -11.09 5.55
CA PHE A 37 15.51 -11.12 4.81
C PHE A 37 15.39 -10.02 3.74
N GLY A 38 16.29 -9.03 3.75
CA GLY A 38 16.30 -7.92 2.80
C GLY A 38 15.28 -6.81 3.10
N ILE A 39 14.69 -6.81 4.30
CA ILE A 39 13.79 -5.74 4.75
C ILE A 39 14.56 -4.47 5.15
N PRO A 40 13.99 -3.30 4.91
CA PRO A 40 14.54 -2.06 5.44
C PRO A 40 14.49 -2.08 6.97
N LEU A 41 15.65 -1.96 7.61
CA LEU A 41 15.79 -1.87 9.06
C LEU A 41 15.50 -0.43 9.52
N ILE A 42 14.21 -0.08 9.54
CA ILE A 42 13.74 1.27 9.92
C ILE A 42 13.86 1.47 11.44
N LEU A 43 13.65 0.41 12.23
CA LEU A 43 13.85 0.38 13.67
C LEU A 43 15.14 -0.37 14.02
N TYR A 44 15.68 -0.07 15.21
CA TYR A 44 16.90 -0.70 15.73
C TYR A 44 16.77 -2.23 15.83
N ASP A 45 15.60 -2.71 16.29
CA ASP A 45 15.33 -4.14 16.37
C ASP A 45 14.84 -4.72 15.02
N PRO A 46 15.49 -5.76 14.47
CA PRO A 46 15.09 -6.39 13.21
C PRO A 46 13.66 -6.93 13.23
N LYS A 47 13.21 -7.45 14.37
CA LYS A 47 11.86 -7.98 14.56
C LYS A 47 10.80 -6.87 14.48
N LEU A 48 11.04 -5.73 15.12
CA LEU A 48 10.13 -4.59 15.07
C LEU A 48 10.10 -3.96 13.67
N SER A 49 11.27 -3.86 13.02
CA SER A 49 11.38 -3.43 11.63
C SER A 49 10.54 -4.30 10.68
N PHE A 50 10.56 -5.62 10.88
CA PHE A 50 9.77 -6.55 10.08
C PHE A 50 8.26 -6.35 10.27
N ILE A 51 7.80 -6.17 11.51
CA ILE A 51 6.38 -5.88 11.80
C ILE A 51 5.96 -4.55 11.16
N GLY A 52 6.77 -3.51 11.33
CA GLY A 52 6.53 -2.20 10.73
C GLY A 52 6.45 -2.28 9.19
N TRP A 53 7.36 -3.03 8.58
CA TRP A 53 7.36 -3.28 7.14
C TRP A 53 6.12 -4.02 6.66
N LEU A 54 5.65 -5.05 7.38
CA LEU A 54 4.41 -5.76 7.04
C LEU A 54 3.18 -4.84 7.10
N ILE A 55 3.08 -4.01 8.14
CA ILE A 55 1.97 -3.04 8.27
C ILE A 55 2.02 -2.04 7.12
N LEU A 56 3.22 -1.55 6.79
CA LEU A 56 3.43 -0.64 5.67
C LEU A 56 2.96 -1.24 4.35
N MET A 57 3.27 -2.50 4.10
CA MET A 57 2.98 -3.15 2.81
C MET A 57 1.54 -3.64 2.69
N ILE A 58 0.96 -4.21 3.74
CA ILE A 58 -0.39 -4.79 3.71
C ILE A 58 -1.46 -3.72 3.80
N PHE A 59 -1.24 -2.68 4.61
CA PHE A 59 -2.29 -1.73 4.94
C PHE A 59 -2.01 -0.33 4.41
N ILE A 60 -0.88 0.26 4.80
CA ILE A 60 -0.59 1.67 4.53
C ILE A 60 -0.43 1.90 3.02
N SER A 61 0.38 1.10 2.34
CA SER A 61 0.69 1.30 0.91
C SER A 61 -0.54 1.15 0.00
N PRO A 62 -1.35 0.08 0.08
CA PRO A 62 -2.56 -0.06 -0.73
C PRO A 62 -3.56 1.05 -0.44
N PHE A 63 -3.69 1.47 0.82
CA PHE A 63 -4.60 2.56 1.21
C PHE A 63 -4.16 3.92 0.62
N LEU A 64 -2.87 4.26 0.71
CA LEU A 64 -2.33 5.47 0.09
C LEU A 64 -2.48 5.45 -1.43
N GLN A 65 -2.32 4.28 -2.07
CA GLN A 65 -2.51 4.12 -3.50
C GLN A 65 -3.98 4.34 -3.90
N LEU A 66 -4.94 3.84 -3.13
CA LEU A 66 -6.37 4.10 -3.32
C LEU A 66 -6.66 5.60 -3.21
N LEU A 67 -6.19 6.25 -2.14
CA LEU A 67 -6.42 7.68 -1.92
C LEU A 67 -5.84 8.53 -3.05
N THR A 68 -4.62 8.22 -3.48
CA THR A 68 -3.95 8.93 -4.57
C THR A 68 -4.70 8.79 -5.89
N THR A 69 -5.24 7.60 -6.17
CA THR A 69 -6.01 7.34 -7.40
C THR A 69 -7.32 8.15 -7.41
N ILE A 70 -8.04 8.19 -6.29
CA ILE A 70 -9.27 8.99 -6.16
C ILE A 70 -8.94 10.48 -6.26
N PHE A 71 -7.87 10.92 -5.60
CA PHE A 71 -7.42 12.30 -5.62
C PHE A 71 -7.04 12.76 -7.04
N ALA A 72 -6.28 11.94 -7.78
CA ALA A 72 -5.92 12.24 -9.18
C ALA A 72 -7.15 12.30 -10.08
N ALA A 73 -8.14 11.42 -9.87
CA ALA A 73 -9.40 11.46 -10.60
C ALA A 73 -10.18 12.76 -10.33
N TYR A 74 -10.21 13.21 -9.07
CA TYR A 74 -10.84 14.48 -8.68
C TYR A 74 -10.15 15.69 -9.33
N LEU A 75 -8.81 15.76 -9.30
CA LEU A 75 -8.06 16.83 -9.98
C LEU A 75 -8.30 16.85 -11.50
N THR A 76 -8.42 15.67 -12.11
CA THR A 76 -8.70 15.54 -13.54
C THR A 76 -10.08 16.12 -13.88
N LEU A 77 -11.10 15.81 -13.07
CA LEU A 77 -12.45 16.35 -13.24
C LEU A 77 -12.48 17.88 -13.03
N LEU A 78 -11.80 18.39 -12.01
CA LEU A 78 -11.68 19.83 -11.77
C LEU A 78 -11.03 20.56 -12.95
N ARG A 79 -9.93 20.02 -13.48
CA ARG A 79 -9.24 20.59 -14.64
C ARG A 79 -10.14 20.61 -15.88
N TRP A 80 -10.88 19.52 -16.11
CA TRP A 80 -11.80 19.41 -17.24
C TRP A 80 -12.97 20.40 -17.11
N SER A 81 -13.58 20.50 -15.92
CA SER A 81 -14.65 21.46 -15.63
C SER A 81 -14.17 22.90 -15.85
N ARG A 82 -12.99 23.27 -15.35
CA ARG A 82 -12.41 24.59 -15.59
C ARG A 82 -12.20 24.87 -17.08
N ASN A 83 -11.64 23.92 -17.83
CA ASN A 83 -11.41 24.09 -19.27
C ASN A 83 -12.71 24.37 -20.03
N ILE A 84 -13.81 23.66 -19.71
CA ILE A 84 -15.12 23.92 -20.33
C ILE A 84 -15.59 25.35 -20.07
N SER A 85 -15.46 25.84 -18.83
CA SER A 85 -15.88 27.19 -18.46
C SER A 85 -15.11 28.32 -19.16
N TYR A 86 -13.89 28.07 -19.66
CA TYR A 86 -13.15 29.07 -20.44
C TYR A 86 -13.53 29.09 -21.93
N HIS A 87 -14.24 28.07 -22.41
CA HIS A 87 -14.63 27.92 -23.82
C HIS A 87 -16.12 28.24 -24.07
N LEU A 88 -16.89 28.53 -23.02
CA LEU A 88 -18.27 29.01 -23.06
C LEU A 88 -18.31 30.50 -22.74
#